data_AF-A0A2V8MF96-F1
#
_entry.id   AF-A0A2V8MF96-F1
#
_cell.length_a   1.000
_cell.length_b   1.000
_cell.length_c   1.000
_cell.angle_alpha   90.00
_cell.angle_beta   90.00
_cell.angle_gamma   90.00
#
_symmetry.space_group_name_H-M   'P 1'
#
loop_
_entity.id
_entity.type
_entity.pdbx_description
1 polymer ?
#
loop_
_entity_poly.entity_id
_entity_poly.type
_entity_poly.pdbx_seq_one_letter_code
_entity_poly.pdbx_strand_id
1 'polypeptide(L)'
;MSRIIRNIEVEGEPAVALFDTGASFTYVRSSLISEAPRKRVKQPAHVALGGREIDIKELAIIEGKIEGLDFFTDAVPVEELGRADGHDLDALIGALTMERWEIKLDRKTGELDLEGLRRREFTEF
;
A
#
# COMPACT_ATOMS: atom_id res chain seq x y z
N MET A 1 4.90 -13.27 14.09
CA MET A 1 4.97 -11.85 13.66
C MET A 1 3.55 -11.39 13.43
N SER A 2 3.07 -10.40 14.17
CA SER A 2 1.73 -9.84 13.96
C SER A 2 1.72 -9.02 12.69
N ARG A 3 0.77 -9.30 11.80
CA ARG A 3 0.50 -8.44 10.65
C ARG A 3 -0.28 -7.22 11.15
N ILE A 4 0.03 -6.04 10.63
CA ILE A 4 -0.72 -4.83 10.95
C ILE A 4 -1.71 -4.60 9.81
N ILE A 5 -2.99 -4.79 10.11
CA ILE A 5 -4.10 -4.56 9.19
C ILE A 5 -4.88 -3.34 9.70
N ARG A 6 -5.22 -2.41 8.80
CA ARG A 6 -5.99 -1.21 9.11
C ARG A 6 -6.99 -0.90 8.02
N ASN A 7 -8.08 -0.25 8.41
CA ASN A 7 -8.96 0.41 7.46
C ASN A 7 -8.31 1.72 7.02
N ILE A 8 -8.31 1.96 5.72
CA ILE A 8 -7.80 3.16 5.06
C ILE A 8 -8.85 3.64 4.05
N GLU A 9 -8.59 4.78 3.42
CA GLU A 9 -9.27 5.18 2.18
C GLU A 9 -8.28 5.06 1.01
N VAL A 10 -8.74 4.62 -0.15
CA VAL A 10 -8.01 4.63 -1.42
C VAL A 10 -8.91 5.25 -2.47
N GLU A 11 -8.48 6.34 -3.11
CA GLU A 11 -9.30 7.11 -4.07
C GLU A 11 -10.69 7.51 -3.50
N GLY A 12 -10.76 7.73 -2.19
CA GLY A 12 -12.01 8.07 -1.48
C GLY A 12 -12.89 6.87 -1.10
N GLU A 13 -12.54 5.65 -1.50
CA GLU A 13 -13.26 4.43 -1.17
C GLU A 13 -12.65 3.72 0.06
N PRO A 14 -13.45 3.16 0.96
CA PRO A 14 -12.94 2.43 2.13
C PRO A 14 -12.23 1.13 1.69
N ALA A 15 -11.08 0.86 2.30
CA ALA A 15 -10.25 -0.30 1.98
C ALA A 15 -9.61 -0.91 3.23
N VAL A 16 -9.49 -2.23 3.26
CA VAL A 16 -8.70 -2.97 4.26
C VAL A 16 -7.28 -3.17 3.73
N ALA A 17 -6.31 -2.59 4.43
CA ALA A 17 -4.92 -2.60 4.03
C ALA A 17 -4.04 -3.41 4.99
N LEU A 18 -3.17 -4.26 4.43
CA LEU A 18 -2.05 -4.87 5.12
C LEU A 18 -0.80 -3.98 4.98
N PHE A 19 -0.12 -3.70 6.09
CA PHE A 19 1.17 -3.01 6.08
C PHE A 19 2.29 -4.05 6.17
N ASP A 20 3.11 -4.15 5.12
CA ASP A 20 4.11 -5.22 4.99
C ASP A 20 5.47 -4.66 4.54
N THR A 21 6.42 -4.65 5.49
CA THR A 21 7.81 -4.24 5.22
C THR A 21 8.56 -5.22 4.31
N GLY A 22 8.04 -6.43 4.10
CA GLY A 22 8.61 -7.45 3.21
C GLY A 22 8.26 -7.23 1.73
N ALA A 23 7.27 -6.41 1.42
CA ALA A 23 6.89 -6.07 0.05
C ALA A 23 7.46 -4.70 -0.32
N SER A 24 8.25 -4.60 -1.39
CA SER A 24 8.77 -3.29 -1.83
C SER A 24 7.67 -2.39 -2.40
N PHE A 25 6.75 -2.97 -3.18
CA PHE A 25 5.68 -2.24 -3.85
C PHE A 25 4.40 -2.22 -3.02
N THR A 26 3.59 -1.17 -3.25
CA THR A 26 2.20 -1.13 -2.83
C THR A 26 1.33 -1.78 -3.89
N TYR A 27 0.39 -2.63 -3.48
CA TYR A 27 -0.56 -3.31 -4.36
C TYR A 27 -1.98 -2.96 -3.95
N VAL A 28 -2.85 -2.73 -4.92
CA VAL A 28 -4.24 -2.35 -4.67
C VAL A 28 -5.16 -3.10 -5.61
N ARG A 29 -6.34 -3.51 -5.13
CA ARG A 29 -7.35 -4.11 -5.98
C ARG A 29 -7.72 -3.16 -7.11
N SER A 30 -7.61 -3.62 -8.35
CA SER A 30 -7.82 -2.82 -9.56
C SER A 30 -9.20 -2.17 -9.63
N SER A 31 -10.21 -2.75 -8.98
CA SER A 31 -11.57 -2.21 -8.90
C SER A 31 -11.70 -0.94 -8.06
N LEU A 32 -10.77 -0.68 -7.13
CA LEU A 32 -10.75 0.53 -6.30
C LEU A 32 -10.06 1.71 -6.99
N ILE A 33 -9.31 1.44 -8.06
CA ILE A 33 -8.43 2.41 -8.72
C ILE A 33 -8.66 2.38 -10.24
N SER A 34 -9.91 2.17 -10.67
CA SER A 34 -10.27 2.07 -12.10
C SER A 34 -9.98 3.37 -12.85
N GLU A 35 -10.25 4.51 -12.21
CA GLU A 35 -10.09 5.85 -12.79
C GLU A 35 -8.71 6.47 -12.54
N ALA A 36 -7.89 5.85 -11.70
CA ALA A 36 -6.57 6.37 -11.34
C ALA A 36 -5.64 6.43 -12.57
N PRO A 37 -4.83 7.50 -12.74
CA PRO A 37 -3.89 7.58 -13.85
C PRO A 37 -2.90 6.42 -13.86
N ARG A 38 -2.85 5.67 -14.98
CA ARG A 38 -1.99 4.49 -15.13
C ARG A 38 -0.87 4.70 -16.14
N LYS A 39 0.26 4.06 -15.89
CA LYS A 39 1.39 3.98 -16.79
C LYS A 39 1.84 2.54 -16.96
N ARG A 40 1.88 2.07 -18.21
CA ARG A 40 2.51 0.79 -18.54
C ARG A 40 4.01 0.87 -18.33
N VAL A 41 4.59 -0.15 -17.73
CA VAL A 41 6.04 -0.26 -17.61
C VAL A 41 6.62 -0.90 -18.87
N LYS A 42 7.79 -0.44 -19.30
CA LYS A 42 8.44 -0.98 -20.51
C LYS A 42 9.02 -2.38 -20.28
N GLN A 43 9.51 -2.65 -19.08
CA GLN A 43 10.11 -3.91 -18.66
C GLN A 43 9.43 -4.34 -17.36
N PRO A 44 8.46 -5.27 -17.41
CA PRO A 44 7.76 -5.75 -16.22
C PRO A 44 8.73 -6.38 -15.21
N ALA A 45 8.52 -6.07 -13.94
CA ALA A 45 9.19 -6.76 -12.83
C ALA A 45 8.36 -7.99 -12.44
N HIS A 46 9.04 -9.10 -12.17
CA HIS A 46 8.43 -10.34 -11.73
C HIS A 46 8.54 -10.46 -10.21
N VAL A 47 7.41 -10.65 -9.53
CA VAL A 47 7.35 -10.65 -8.06
C VAL A 47 6.45 -11.76 -7.53
N ALA A 48 6.79 -12.27 -6.35
CA ALA A 48 5.93 -13.19 -5.61
C ALA A 48 5.03 -12.38 -4.67
N LEU A 49 3.72 -12.51 -4.84
CA LEU A 49 2.68 -11.86 -4.02
C LEU A 49 1.71 -12.93 -3.50
N GLY A 50 1.63 -13.10 -2.18
CA GLY A 50 0.69 -14.05 -1.57
C GLY A 50 0.88 -15.51 -2.03
N GLY A 51 2.11 -15.91 -2.37
CA GLY A 51 2.42 -17.25 -2.89
C GLY A 51 2.14 -17.45 -4.38
N ARG A 52 1.83 -16.37 -5.10
CA ARG A 52 1.63 -16.38 -6.56
C ARG A 52 2.67 -15.51 -7.23
N GLU A 53 3.02 -15.88 -8.45
CA GLU A 53 3.89 -15.09 -9.31
C GLU A 53 3.05 -14.11 -10.13
N ILE A 54 3.43 -12.83 -10.13
CA ILE A 54 2.78 -11.80 -10.95
C ILE A 54 3.83 -10.94 -11.66
N ASP A 55 3.46 -10.46 -12.84
CA ASP A 55 4.22 -9.46 -13.58
C ASP A 55 3.62 -8.07 -13.36
N ILE A 56 4.43 -7.13 -12.87
CA ILE A 56 4.03 -5.74 -12.73
C ILE A 56 4.08 -5.10 -14.12
N LYS A 57 2.93 -5.05 -14.82
CA LYS A 57 2.82 -4.52 -16.20
C LYS A 57 2.45 -3.04 -16.24
N GLU A 58 1.87 -2.53 -15.15
CA GLU A 58 1.46 -1.14 -15.02
C GLU A 58 1.54 -0.68 -13.57
N LEU A 59 1.62 0.63 -13.39
CA LEU A 59 1.53 1.32 -12.11
C LEU A 59 0.43 2.38 -12.22
N ALA A 60 -0.35 2.55 -11.16
CA ALA A 60 -1.32 3.62 -10.99
C ALA A 60 -0.78 4.62 -9.95
N ILE A 61 -0.96 5.92 -10.18
CA ILE A 61 -0.74 6.93 -9.15
C ILE A 61 -2.05 7.10 -8.40
N ILE A 62 -2.01 6.92 -7.08
CA ILE A 62 -3.20 6.95 -6.23
C ILE A 62 -3.01 7.87 -5.03
N GLU A 63 -4.13 8.38 -4.53
CA GLU A 63 -4.26 9.05 -3.24
C GLU A 63 -4.95 8.12 -2.24
N GLY A 64 -4.57 8.22 -0.97
CA GLY A 64 -5.21 7.47 0.10
C GLY A 64 -5.14 8.20 1.43
N LYS A 65 -5.87 7.68 2.41
CA LYS A 65 -5.84 8.21 3.78
C LYS A 65 -5.66 7.11 4.81
N ILE A 66 -4.79 7.37 5.78
CA ILE A 66 -4.61 6.54 6.96
C ILE A 66 -4.99 7.39 8.16
N GLU A 67 -6.03 7.00 8.89
CA GLU A 67 -6.54 7.77 10.05
C GLU A 67 -6.83 9.25 9.70
N GLY A 68 -7.33 9.49 8.49
CA GLY A 68 -7.64 10.84 7.98
C GLY A 68 -6.43 11.63 7.48
N LEU A 69 -5.22 11.07 7.52
CA LEU A 69 -4.00 11.70 6.99
C LEU A 69 -3.76 11.29 5.54
N ASP A 70 -3.69 12.27 4.64
CA ASP A 70 -3.49 12.05 3.21
C ASP A 70 -2.07 11.58 2.88
N PHE A 71 -1.96 10.60 1.99
CA PHE A 71 -0.72 10.17 1.34
C PHE A 71 -0.98 9.91 -0.14
N PHE A 72 0.08 9.94 -0.96
CA PHE A 72 0.01 9.48 -2.35
C PHE A 72 1.12 8.47 -2.65
N THR A 73 0.87 7.57 -3.58
CA THR A 73 1.86 6.56 -3.97
C THR A 73 1.61 6.05 -5.37
N ASP A 74 2.65 5.50 -5.99
CA ASP A 74 2.48 4.53 -7.05
C ASP A 74 2.02 3.19 -6.46
N ALA A 75 1.08 2.54 -7.13
CA ALA A 75 0.51 1.26 -6.74
C ALA A 75 0.44 0.32 -7.94
N VAL A 76 0.66 -0.97 -7.70
CA VAL A 76 0.46 -2.05 -8.66
C VAL A 76 -1.01 -2.47 -8.60
N PRO A 77 -1.82 -2.27 -9.65
CA PRO A 77 -3.16 -2.81 -9.70
C PRO A 77 -3.12 -4.33 -9.84
N VAL A 78 -3.87 -5.02 -8.98
CA VAL A 78 -4.04 -6.49 -9.01
C VAL A 78 -5.51 -6.86 -8.94
N GLU A 79 -5.89 -8.02 -9.47
CA GLU A 79 -7.28 -8.47 -9.41
C GLU A 79 -7.69 -8.88 -7.99
N GLU A 80 -6.79 -9.57 -7.27
CA GLU A 80 -7.01 -10.00 -5.89
C GLU A 80 -5.71 -10.05 -5.09
N LEU A 81 -5.80 -9.76 -3.79
CA LEU A 81 -4.69 -9.82 -2.82
C LEU A 81 -4.78 -11.02 -1.86
N GLY A 82 -5.94 -11.68 -1.83
CA GLY A 82 -6.21 -12.78 -0.91
C GLY A 82 -6.57 -12.31 0.50
N ARG A 83 -6.28 -13.15 1.50
CA ARG A 83 -6.68 -12.94 2.90
C ARG A 83 -5.50 -12.94 3.85
N ALA A 84 -5.56 -12.08 4.86
CA ALA A 84 -4.67 -12.09 6.01
C ALA A 84 -5.48 -11.94 7.30
N ASP A 85 -5.16 -12.77 8.28
CA ASP A 85 -5.72 -12.73 9.64
C ASP A 85 -7.26 -12.65 9.68
N GLY A 86 -7.92 -13.34 8.74
CA GLY A 86 -9.38 -13.40 8.61
C GLY A 86 -10.00 -12.32 7.72
N HIS A 87 -9.24 -11.33 7.28
CA HIS A 87 -9.70 -10.22 6.45
C HIS A 87 -9.37 -10.43 4.97
N ASP A 88 -10.32 -10.14 4.09
CA ASP A 88 -10.06 -9.95 2.67
C ASP A 88 -9.31 -8.63 2.47
N LEU A 89 -8.21 -8.66 1.73
CA LEU A 89 -7.36 -7.50 1.54
C LEU A 89 -7.77 -6.72 0.28
N ASP A 90 -7.90 -5.41 0.45
CA ASP A 90 -8.12 -4.45 -0.62
C ASP A 90 -6.81 -3.79 -1.06
N ALA A 91 -5.88 -3.61 -0.13
CA ALA A 91 -4.56 -3.05 -0.37
C ALA A 91 -3.46 -3.76 0.43
N LEU A 92 -2.24 -3.71 -0.08
CA LEU A 92 -1.01 -4.01 0.63
C LEU A 92 -0.11 -2.79 0.51
N ILE A 93 0.18 -2.12 1.62
CA ILE A 93 1.08 -0.97 1.69
C ILE A 93 2.51 -1.49 1.88
N GLY A 94 3.32 -1.29 0.85
CA GLY A 94 4.71 -1.76 0.80
C GLY A 94 5.70 -0.83 1.48
N ALA A 95 6.92 -1.33 1.65
CA ALA A 95 8.04 -0.67 2.29
C ALA A 95 8.36 0.70 1.68
N LEU A 96 8.34 0.85 0.35
CA LEU A 96 8.69 2.14 -0.28
C LEU A 96 7.67 3.23 0.03
N THR A 97 6.38 2.89 0.07
CA THR A 97 5.34 3.84 0.47
C THR A 97 5.48 4.19 1.94
N MET A 98 5.73 3.20 2.80
CA MET A 98 5.92 3.45 4.24
C MET A 98 7.14 4.32 4.50
N GLU A 99 8.26 4.05 3.84
CA GLU A 99 9.50 4.83 3.96
C GLU A 99 9.30 6.28 3.52
N ARG A 100 8.72 6.49 2.32
CA ARG A 100 8.43 7.83 1.79
C ARG A 100 7.62 8.69 2.75
N TRP A 101 6.68 8.07 3.46
CA TRP A 101 5.76 8.75 4.37
C TRP A 101 6.14 8.61 5.85
N GLU A 102 7.33 8.08 6.15
CA GLU A 102 7.83 7.80 7.50
C GLU A 102 6.84 7.01 8.38
N ILE A 103 6.04 6.14 7.77
CA ILE A 103 5.10 5.25 8.46
C ILE A 103 5.90 4.11 9.09
N LYS A 104 5.81 3.95 10.41
CA LYS A 104 6.51 2.88 11.13
C LYS A 104 5.52 1.92 11.77
N LEU A 105 5.91 0.65 11.81
CA LEU A 105 5.14 -0.41 12.45
C LEU A 105 5.56 -0.54 13.92
N ASP A 106 4.69 -0.18 14.86
CA ASP A 106 4.91 -0.53 16.26
C ASP A 106 4.46 -1.97 16.50
N ARG A 107 5.44 -2.88 16.57
CA ARG A 107 5.18 -4.31 16.78
C ARG A 107 4.77 -4.66 18.20
N LYS A 108 4.98 -3.77 19.18
CA LYS A 108 4.58 -4.01 20.58
C LYS A 108 3.10 -3.71 20.76
N THR A 109 2.61 -2.64 20.17
CA THR A 109 1.21 -2.20 20.26
C THR A 109 0.36 -2.76 19.12
N GLY A 110 0.98 -3.13 18.01
CA GLY A 110 0.28 -3.50 16.77
C GLY A 110 -0.31 -2.28 16.06
N GLU A 111 0.24 -1.09 16.30
CA GLU A 111 -0.21 0.20 15.75
C GLU A 111 0.76 0.77 14.71
N LEU A 112 0.29 1.80 14.00
CA LEU A 112 1.10 2.58 13.08
C LEU A 112 1.56 3.84 13.79
N ASP A 113 2.86 4.11 13.74
CA ASP A 113 3.39 5.44 14.01
C ASP A 113 3.32 6.25 12.71
N LEU A 114 2.47 7.28 12.75
CA LEU A 114 2.16 8.21 11.65
C LEU A 114 2.70 9.61 11.93
N GLU A 115 3.66 9.78 12.85
CA GLU A 115 4.20 11.10 13.21
C GLU A 115 4.78 11.84 11.99
N GLY A 116 5.55 11.16 11.14
CA GLY A 116 6.12 11.77 9.95
C GLY A 116 5.05 12.14 8.90
N LEU A 117 4.07 11.26 8.67
CA LEU A 117 2.93 11.54 7.81
C LEU A 117 2.14 12.77 8.30
N ARG A 118 1.95 12.91 9.62
CA ARG A 118 1.26 14.06 10.24
C ARG A 118 2.08 15.35 10.12
N ARG A 119 3.41 15.26 10.27
CA ARG A 119 4.31 16.41 10.19
C ARG A 119 4.31 17.04 8.79
N ARG A 120 4.20 16.22 7.73
CA ARG A 120 4.21 16.67 6.31
C ARG A 120 5.49 17.44 5.90
N GLU A 121 6.56 17.29 6.66
CA GLU A 121 7.87 17.90 6.38
C GLU A 121 8.90 16.78 6.31
N PHE A 122 9.48 16.59 5.13
CA PHE A 122 10.45 15.53 4.84
C PHE A 122 11.80 16.17 4.56
N THR A 123 12.86 15.68 5.20
CA THR A 123 14.21 16.17 4.99
C THR A 123 14.92 15.24 4.02
N GLU A 124 15.21 15.74 2.83
CA GLU A 124 16.01 15.05 1.81
C GLU A 124 17.28 15.89 1.56
N PHE A 125 18.41 15.24 1.31
CA PHE A 125 19.72 15.87 1.11
C PHE A 125 20.07 16.01 -0.38
#